data_AF-A0A2P2QP96-F1
#
_entry.id   AF-A0A2P2QP96-F1
#
_cell.length_a   1.000
_cell.length_b   1.000
_cell.length_c   1.000
_cell.angle_alpha   90.00
_cell.angle_beta   90.00
_cell.angle_gamma   90.00
#
_symmetry.space_group_name_H-M   'P 1'
#
loop_
_entity.id
_entity.type
_entity.pdbx_description
1 polymer ?
#
loop_
_entity_poly.entity_id
_entity_poly.type
_entity_poly.pdbx_seq_one_letter_code
_entity_poly.pdbx_strand_id
1 'polypeptide(L)'
;MDLSFYVSIYGFQDTTLYVTLEPCPMCAGAILQARIDTLVWGAPNKLLGADGSWIRLFPNGGEGRNGSELTDKPAPPVHPFHPKMRIRRGILESECAEAMQQFFQLRRRKKEKNEDLSQEPSCLPIANRPSKVLDKLHDIFHFMFCL
;
A
#
# COMPACT_ATOMS: atom_id res chain seq x y z
N MET A 1 20.98 -0.73 -13.39
CA MET A 1 19.72 -0.66 -14.16
C MET A 1 18.75 0.14 -13.33
N ASP A 2 18.98 1.45 -13.27
CA ASP A 2 18.12 2.37 -12.55
C ASP A 2 16.87 2.62 -13.38
N LEU A 3 15.72 2.17 -12.87
CA LEU A 3 14.42 2.56 -13.38
C LEU A 3 14.23 4.03 -12.98
N SER A 4 14.70 4.96 -13.83
CA SER A 4 14.44 6.38 -13.66
C SER A 4 12.94 6.62 -13.78
N PHE A 5 12.30 6.89 -12.65
CA PHE A 5 10.92 7.34 -12.54
C PHE A 5 10.83 8.74 -13.16
N TYR A 6 10.46 8.82 -14.45
CA TYR A 6 10.24 10.08 -15.13
C TYR A 6 8.89 10.67 -14.68
N VAL A 7 8.95 11.56 -13.70
CA VAL A 7 7.82 12.42 -13.33
C VAL A 7 8.12 13.82 -13.87
N SER A 8 7.57 14.11 -15.05
CA SER A 8 7.51 15.47 -15.58
C SER A 8 6.35 16.19 -14.88
N ILE A 9 6.65 17.14 -13.99
CA ILE A 9 5.67 18.02 -13.36
C ILE A 9 5.89 19.43 -13.90
N TYR A 10 5.15 19.78 -14.96
CA TYR A 10 4.92 21.18 -15.34
C TYR A 10 3.48 21.31 -15.84
N GLY A 11 2.60 21.88 -15.00
CA GLY A 11 1.20 22.21 -15.30
C GLY A 11 0.25 21.00 -15.27
N PHE A 12 -0.47 20.80 -14.17
CA PHE A 12 -1.42 19.69 -13.95
C PHE A 12 -2.75 19.82 -14.72
N GLN A 13 -2.69 20.20 -15.99
CA GLN A 13 -3.73 19.88 -16.95
C GLN A 13 -3.01 19.04 -18.01
N ASP A 14 -3.49 17.81 -18.26
CA ASP A 14 -2.87 16.79 -19.13
C ASP A 14 -1.74 15.93 -18.54
N THR A 15 -1.67 15.75 -17.22
CA THR A 15 -0.73 14.79 -16.61
C THR A 15 -1.30 13.37 -16.58
N THR A 16 -0.51 12.40 -17.07
CA THR A 16 -0.80 10.97 -16.91
C THR A 16 0.15 10.32 -15.91
N LEU A 17 -0.38 9.76 -14.83
CA LEU A 17 0.38 9.02 -13.82
C LEU A 17 0.32 7.52 -14.10
N TYR A 18 1.47 6.87 -14.22
CA TYR A 18 1.60 5.42 -14.35
C TYR A 18 2.09 4.81 -13.05
N VAL A 19 1.39 3.78 -12.55
CA VAL A 19 1.75 3.08 -11.32
C VAL A 19 1.64 1.57 -11.53
N THR A 20 2.60 0.78 -11.06
CA THR A 20 2.57 -0.68 -11.25
C THR A 20 1.50 -1.37 -10.40
N LEU A 21 1.13 -0.79 -9.25
CA LEU A 21 0.06 -1.28 -8.38
C LEU A 21 -1.08 -0.28 -8.26
N GLU A 22 -2.28 -0.78 -7.99
CA GLU A 22 -3.42 0.03 -7.59
C GLU A 22 -3.07 0.94 -6.38
N PRO A 23 -3.38 2.25 -6.44
CA PRO A 23 -3.04 3.20 -5.39
C PRO A 23 -3.78 2.88 -4.09
N CYS A 24 -3.10 3.06 -2.97
CA CYS A 24 -3.72 2.98 -1.64
C CYS A 24 -4.47 4.28 -1.29
N PRO A 25 -5.23 4.34 -0.18
CA PRO A 25 -6.01 5.53 0.19
C PRO A 25 -5.17 6.81 0.26
N MET A 26 -3.94 6.70 0.78
CA MET A 26 -3.00 7.82 0.86
C MET A 26 -2.63 8.34 -0.54
N CYS A 27 -2.22 7.44 -1.43
CA CYS A 27 -1.85 7.80 -2.80
C CYS A 27 -3.06 8.34 -3.59
N ALA A 28 -4.23 7.72 -3.43
CA ALA A 28 -5.45 8.16 -4.10
C ALA A 28 -5.86 9.57 -3.66
N GLY A 29 -5.76 9.90 -2.37
CA GLY A 29 -5.98 11.26 -1.87
C GLY A 29 -5.00 12.26 -2.46
N ALA A 30 -3.71 11.91 -2.53
CA ALA A 30 -2.69 12.76 -3.15
C ALA A 30 -2.94 12.98 -4.65
N ILE A 31 -3.35 11.95 -5.39
CA ILE A 31 -3.68 12.04 -6.82
C ILE A 31 -4.86 13.01 -7.06
N LEU A 32 -5.91 12.92 -6.23
CA LEU A 32 -7.06 13.82 -6.30
C LEU A 32 -6.68 15.26 -5.97
N GLN A 33 -5.82 15.48 -4.97
CA GLN A 33 -5.33 16.81 -4.60
C GLN A 33 -4.39 17.40 -5.66
N ALA A 34 -3.56 16.57 -6.29
CA ALA A 34 -2.65 16.97 -7.35
C ALA A 34 -3.35 17.28 -8.68
N ARG A 35 -4.65 16.98 -8.82
CA ARG A 35 -5.44 17.16 -10.04
C ARG A 35 -4.83 16.42 -11.25
N ILE A 36 -4.44 15.17 -11.04
CA ILE A 36 -3.96 14.32 -12.13
C ILE A 36 -5.13 14.00 -13.07
N ASP A 37 -4.95 14.31 -14.36
CA ASP A 37 -5.97 14.08 -15.38
C ASP A 37 -6.24 12.58 -15.59
N THR A 38 -5.17 11.81 -15.84
CA THR A 38 -5.26 10.40 -16.17
C THR A 38 -4.40 9.55 -15.22
N LEU A 39 -5.02 8.57 -14.57
CA LEU A 39 -4.33 7.55 -13.79
C LEU A 39 -4.32 6.23 -14.56
N VAL A 40 -3.16 5.60 -14.66
CA VAL A 40 -2.97 4.28 -15.25
C VAL A 40 -2.31 3.39 -14.23
N TRP A 41 -2.93 2.26 -13.90
CA TRP A 41 -2.33 1.28 -12.99
C TRP A 41 -2.39 -0.16 -13.51
N GLY A 42 -1.41 -0.97 -13.07
CA GLY A 42 -1.19 -2.34 -13.52
C GLY A 42 -1.94 -3.39 -12.70
N ALA A 43 -1.33 -3.89 -11.63
CA ALA A 43 -1.89 -4.98 -10.82
C ALA A 43 -2.73 -4.48 -9.62
N PRO A 44 -3.80 -5.21 -9.25
CA PRO A 44 -4.67 -4.83 -8.13
C PRO A 44 -3.97 -4.96 -6.77
N ASN A 45 -4.28 -4.05 -5.85
CA ASN A 45 -3.78 -4.09 -4.48
C ASN A 45 -4.86 -4.65 -3.56
N LYS A 46 -4.94 -5.98 -3.48
CA LYS A 46 -6.01 -6.70 -2.78
C LYS A 46 -6.21 -6.30 -1.31
N LEU A 47 -5.16 -5.87 -0.61
CA LEU A 47 -5.24 -5.55 0.82
C LEU A 47 -5.59 -4.09 1.08
N LEU A 48 -5.07 -3.16 0.27
CA LEU A 48 -5.09 -1.73 0.57
C LEU A 48 -5.44 -0.86 -0.64
N GLY A 49 -6.00 -1.41 -1.71
CA GLY A 49 -6.34 -0.66 -2.93
C GLY A 49 -7.56 0.24 -2.78
N ALA A 50 -7.50 1.44 -3.36
CA ALA A 50 -8.53 2.47 -3.22
C ALA A 50 -9.40 2.71 -4.47
N ASP A 51 -9.26 1.90 -5.53
CA ASP A 51 -10.07 1.96 -6.76
C ASP A 51 -11.09 0.80 -6.88
N GLY A 52 -11.22 0.00 -5.82
CA GLY A 52 -12.19 -1.08 -5.74
C GLY A 52 -11.76 -2.24 -4.86
N SER A 53 -10.45 -2.48 -4.68
CA SER A 53 -9.98 -3.66 -3.93
C SER A 53 -10.35 -3.62 -2.44
N TRP A 54 -10.04 -2.52 -1.74
CA TRP A 54 -10.38 -2.36 -0.33
C TRP A 54 -11.43 -1.27 -0.11
N ILE A 55 -11.21 -0.09 -0.70
CA ILE A 55 -12.15 1.03 -0.71
C ILE A 55 -12.30 1.56 -2.13
N ARG A 56 -13.31 2.43 -2.34
CA ARG A 56 -13.56 3.05 -3.63
C ARG A 56 -13.60 4.57 -3.49
N LEU A 57 -12.50 5.24 -3.89
CA LEU A 57 -12.39 6.70 -3.86
C LEU A 57 -12.62 7.35 -5.23
N PHE A 58 -12.48 6.60 -6.31
CA PHE A 58 -12.61 7.13 -7.66
C PHE A 58 -13.98 6.85 -8.30
N PRO A 59 -14.55 7.83 -9.02
CA PRO A 59 -15.79 7.64 -9.78
C PRO A 59 -15.56 6.70 -10.98
N ASN A 60 -16.63 6.08 -11.49
CA ASN A 60 -16.65 5.15 -12.63
C ASN A 60 -15.82 3.86 -12.43
N GLY A 61 -16.47 2.85 -11.86
CA GLY A 61 -15.89 1.54 -11.54
C GLY A 61 -16.23 0.41 -12.49
N GLY A 62 -16.29 0.66 -13.79
CA GLY A 62 -16.97 -0.28 -14.67
C GLY A 62 -16.49 -0.39 -16.10
N GLU A 63 -15.19 -0.26 -16.39
CA GLU A 63 -14.65 -0.80 -17.66
C GLU A 63 -13.25 -1.40 -17.43
N GLY A 64 -13.20 -2.74 -17.42
CA GLY A 64 -12.03 -3.58 -17.11
C GLY A 64 -12.49 -4.91 -16.53
N ARG A 65 -12.99 -5.81 -17.40
CA ARG A 65 -13.78 -7.00 -17.04
C ARG A 65 -12.91 -8.24 -16.89
N ASN A 66 -12.78 -8.75 -15.66
CA ASN A 66 -12.46 -10.16 -15.34
C ASN A 66 -12.36 -10.37 -13.81
N GLY A 67 -13.52 -10.43 -13.16
CA GLY A 67 -13.61 -10.82 -11.76
C GLY A 67 -14.95 -10.39 -11.18
N SER A 68 -15.80 -11.37 -10.96
CA SER A 68 -17.05 -11.25 -10.22
C SER A 68 -16.79 -10.81 -8.77
N GLU A 69 -16.51 -9.54 -8.56
CA GLU A 69 -16.94 -8.83 -7.36
C GLU A 69 -17.79 -7.68 -7.85
N LEU A 70 -19.09 -7.96 -7.92
CA LEU A 70 -20.08 -6.93 -7.67
C LEU A 70 -19.65 -6.26 -6.37
N THR A 71 -18.88 -5.19 -6.45
CA THR A 71 -18.65 -4.39 -5.25
C THR A 71 -20.03 -3.84 -4.90
N ASP A 72 -20.67 -4.38 -3.86
CA ASP A 72 -21.91 -3.83 -3.27
C ASP A 72 -21.76 -2.35 -2.88
N LYS A 73 -20.54 -1.82 -2.94
CA LYS A 73 -20.19 -0.44 -2.72
C LYS A 73 -20.67 0.41 -3.90
N PRO A 74 -21.64 1.33 -3.67
CA PRO A 74 -22.06 2.26 -4.71
C PRO A 74 -20.87 3.11 -5.16
N ALA A 75 -20.89 3.53 -6.42
CA ALA A 75 -19.88 4.44 -6.94
C ALA A 75 -19.88 5.74 -6.09
N PRO A 76 -18.71 6.21 -5.63
CA PRO A 76 -18.64 7.47 -4.91
C PRO A 76 -19.08 8.61 -5.83
N PRO A 77 -19.67 9.69 -5.28
CA PRO A 77 -19.96 10.87 -6.07
C PRO A 77 -18.67 11.40 -6.70
N VAL A 78 -18.83 11.96 -7.90
CA VAL A 78 -17.71 12.57 -8.62
C VAL A 78 -17.09 13.66 -7.74
N HIS A 79 -15.78 13.59 -7.54
CA HIS A 79 -15.08 14.52 -6.67
C HIS A 79 -15.18 15.96 -7.22
N PRO A 80 -15.66 16.96 -6.44
CA PRO A 80 -15.94 18.31 -6.93
C PRO A 80 -14.74 18.99 -7.59
N PHE A 81 -13.53 18.69 -7.12
CA PHE A 81 -12.31 19.33 -7.59
C PHE A 81 -11.69 18.64 -8.82
N HIS A 82 -12.20 17.46 -9.23
CA HIS A 82 -11.65 16.74 -10.38
C HIS A 82 -12.68 15.86 -11.12
N PRO A 83 -13.68 16.47 -11.78
CA PRO A 83 -14.81 15.74 -12.35
C PRO A 83 -14.49 14.93 -13.61
N LYS A 84 -13.36 15.22 -14.27
CA LYS A 84 -12.99 14.62 -15.57
C LYS A 84 -11.89 13.57 -15.46
N MET A 85 -11.59 13.07 -14.25
CA MET A 85 -10.51 12.09 -14.06
C MET A 85 -10.73 10.84 -14.90
N ARG A 86 -9.70 10.40 -15.62
CA ARG A 86 -9.69 9.15 -16.37
C ARG A 86 -8.85 8.11 -15.65
N ILE A 87 -9.34 6.88 -15.57
CA ILE A 87 -8.63 5.79 -14.90
C ILE A 87 -8.58 4.59 -15.82
N ARG A 88 -7.36 4.10 -16.09
CA ARG A 88 -7.08 2.88 -16.85
C ARG A 88 -6.50 1.83 -15.90
N ARG A 89 -7.09 0.64 -15.92
CA ARG A 89 -6.81 -0.45 -14.98
C ARG A 89 -6.19 -1.64 -15.72
N GLY A 90 -5.44 -2.48 -15.03
CA GLY A 90 -4.98 -3.77 -15.59
C GLY A 90 -3.90 -3.66 -16.68
N ILE A 91 -3.20 -2.53 -16.80
CA ILE A 91 -2.16 -2.39 -17.84
C ILE A 91 -0.92 -3.18 -17.43
N LEU A 92 -0.58 -4.23 -18.18
CA LEU A 92 0.51 -5.17 -17.85
C LEU A 92 0.36 -5.75 -16.44
N GLU A 93 -0.89 -6.13 -16.08
CA GLU A 93 -1.22 -6.65 -14.75
C GLU A 93 -0.34 -7.85 -14.36
N SER A 94 -0.18 -8.82 -15.26
CA SER A 94 0.64 -10.03 -15.02
C SER A 94 2.08 -9.68 -14.65
N GLU A 95 2.70 -8.79 -15.42
CA GLU A 95 4.09 -8.39 -15.29
C GLU A 95 4.30 -7.55 -14.02
N CYS A 96 3.36 -6.63 -13.73
CA CYS A 96 3.38 -5.84 -12.52
C CYS A 96 3.21 -6.70 -11.26
N ALA A 97 2.32 -7.70 -11.31
CA ALA A 97 2.09 -8.63 -10.22
C ALA A 97 3.32 -9.52 -9.99
N GLU A 98 3.90 -10.06 -11.07
CA GLU A 98 5.09 -10.90 -11.02
C GLU A 98 6.27 -10.14 -10.38
N ALA A 99 6.56 -8.91 -10.84
CA ALA A 99 7.65 -8.10 -10.30
C ALA A 99 7.52 -7.89 -8.77
N MET A 100 6.31 -7.65 -8.28
CA MET A 100 6.04 -7.48 -6.85
C MET A 100 6.21 -8.80 -6.07
N GLN A 101 5.73 -9.91 -6.62
CA GLN A 101 5.89 -11.23 -6.00
C GLN A 101 7.36 -11.65 -5.92
N GLN A 102 8.11 -11.46 -7.00
CA GLN A 102 9.55 -11.74 -7.07
C GLN A 102 10.29 -10.93 -6.00
N PHE A 103 10.00 -9.64 -5.84
CA PHE A 103 10.60 -8.80 -4.80
C PHE A 103 10.42 -9.39 -3.39
N PHE A 104 9.21 -9.78 -3.01
CA PHE A 104 8.96 -10.36 -1.69
C PHE A 104 9.54 -11.78 -1.52
N GLN A 105 9.57 -12.59 -2.57
CA GLN A 105 10.25 -13.89 -2.55
C GLN A 105 11.75 -13.72 -2.29
N LEU A 106 12.40 -12.78 -2.97
CA LEU A 106 13.83 -12.48 -2.76
C LEU A 106 14.11 -11.98 -1.35
N ARG A 107 13.24 -11.14 -0.77
CA ARG A 107 13.40 -10.66 0.62
C ARG A 107 13.23 -11.78 1.65
N ARG A 108 12.30 -12.71 1.43
CA ARG A 108 12.11 -13.88 2.31
C ARG A 108 13.33 -14.80 2.29
N ARG A 109 13.84 -15.15 1.11
CA ARG A 109 15.06 -15.95 0.95
C ARG A 109 16.29 -15.29 1.59
N LYS A 110 16.43 -13.96 1.46
CA LYS A 110 17.52 -13.23 2.11
C LYS A 110 17.42 -13.29 3.63
N LYS A 111 16.21 -13.25 4.19
CA LYS A 111 16.01 -13.37 5.64
C LYS A 111 16.40 -14.76 6.15
N GLU A 112 15.93 -15.82 5.47
CA GLU A 112 16.31 -17.21 5.79
C GLU A 112 17.82 -17.41 5.70
N LYS A 113 18.46 -16.92 4.64
CA LYS A 113 19.91 -16.99 4.48
C LYS A 113 20.66 -16.18 5.54
N ASN A 114 20.13 -15.04 5.99
CA ASN A 114 20.72 -14.22 7.03
C ASN A 114 20.51 -14.80 8.45
N GLU A 115 19.44 -15.57 8.65
CA GLU A 115 19.20 -16.35 9.87
C GLU A 115 20.13 -17.57 9.92
N ASP A 116 20.35 -18.25 8.79
CA ASP A 116 21.28 -19.40 8.67
C ASP A 116 22.76 -18.99 8.84
N LEU A 117 23.16 -17.83 8.29
CA LEU A 117 24.48 -17.22 8.51
C LEU A 117 24.70 -16.65 9.93
N SER A 118 23.66 -16.59 10.75
CA SER A 118 23.73 -16.17 12.16
C SER A 118 23.74 -17.33 13.15
N GLN A 119 23.63 -18.58 12.67
CA GLN A 119 23.82 -19.78 13.49
C GLN A 119 25.26 -20.29 13.37
N GLU A 120 26.19 -19.54 13.97
CA GLU A 120 27.43 -20.14 14.48
C GLU A 120 27.08 -20.93 15.77
N PRO A 121 27.49 -22.21 15.93
CA PRO A 121 27.16 -23.00 17.11
C PRO A 121 28.02 -22.55 18.29
N SER A 122 27.65 -21.44 18.91
CA SER A 122 28.11 -21.08 20.23
C SER A 122 26.96 -21.20 21.21
N CYS A 123 26.95 -22.31 21.95
CA CYS A 123 26.16 -22.47 23.16
C CYS A 123 26.32 -21.26 24.08
N LEU A 124 25.34 -20.35 24.14
CA LEU A 124 25.10 -19.49 25.30
C LEU A 124 23.60 -19.22 25.47
N PRO A 125 23.03 -19.42 26.67
CA PRO A 125 21.60 -19.24 26.90
C PRO A 125 21.28 -17.74 27.05
N ILE A 126 20.47 -17.19 26.15
CA ILE A 126 19.93 -15.84 26.29
C ILE A 126 18.71 -15.89 27.20
N ALA A 127 18.88 -15.35 28.41
CA ALA A 127 17.81 -15.16 29.39
C ALA A 127 16.75 -14.18 28.87
N ASN A 128 15.47 -14.52 29.12
CA ASN A 128 14.34 -13.62 28.97
C ASN A 128 14.59 -12.31 29.73
N ARG A 129 14.56 -11.16 29.05
CA ARG A 129 14.60 -9.83 29.66
C ARG A 129 13.22 -9.53 30.26
N PRO A 130 13.06 -9.46 31.60
CA PRO A 130 11.76 -9.18 32.19
C PRO A 130 11.48 -7.66 32.17
N SER A 131 10.28 -7.29 31.75
CA SER A 131 9.75 -5.93 31.66
C SER A 131 9.43 -5.32 33.04
N LYS A 132 10.45 -5.06 33.87
CA LYS A 132 10.32 -4.38 35.18
C LYS A 132 9.94 -2.89 35.10
N VAL A 133 9.65 -2.39 33.90
CA VAL A 133 9.24 -1.00 33.66
C VAL A 133 7.71 -0.86 33.71
N LEU A 134 6.96 -1.93 33.41
CA LEU A 134 5.49 -1.86 33.32
C LEU A 134 4.82 -1.93 34.70
N ASP A 135 5.34 -2.73 35.63
CA ASP A 135 4.73 -2.93 36.95
C ASP A 135 4.78 -1.66 37.82
N LYS A 136 5.87 -0.88 37.71
CA LYS A 136 6.03 0.37 38.46
C LYS A 136 5.08 1.49 38.03
N LEU A 137 4.56 1.45 36.81
CA LEU A 137 3.58 2.42 36.35
C LEU A 137 2.19 2.12 36.90
N HIS A 138 1.82 0.83 37.03
CA HIS A 138 0.53 0.45 37.59
C HIS A 138 0.39 0.84 39.07
N ASP A 139 1.45 0.72 39.87
CA ASP A 139 1.45 1.11 41.29
C ASP A 139 1.30 2.63 41.49
N ILE A 140 1.86 3.45 40.59
CA ILE A 140 1.76 4.91 40.66
C ILE A 140 0.33 5.39 40.34
N PHE A 141 -0.33 4.79 39.35
CA PHE A 141 -1.71 5.16 38.99
C PHE A 141 -2.72 4.74 40.06
N HIS A 142 -2.49 3.63 40.76
CA HIS A 142 -3.37 3.19 41.84
C HIS A 142 -3.27 4.08 43.09
N PHE A 143 -2.10 4.67 43.37
CA PHE A 143 -1.91 5.55 44.53
C PHE A 143 -2.50 6.96 44.32
N MET A 144 -2.68 7.40 43.06
CA MET A 144 -3.16 8.74 42.73
C MET A 144 -4.70 8.83 42.57
N PHE A 145 -5.42 7.70 42.49
CA PHE A 145 -6.87 7.66 42.25
C PHE A 145 -7.69 7.12 43.44
N CYS A 146 -7.04 6.82 44.57
CA CYS A 146 -7.67 6.30 45.79
C CYS A 146 -7.46 7.19 47.05
N LEU A 147 -7.09 8.46 46.85
CA LEU A 147 -7.16 9.55 47.84
C LEU A 147 -8.02 10.68 47.27
#